data_AF-A0A915BNP9-F1
#
_entry.id   AF-A0A915BNP9-F1
#
_cell.length_a   1.000
_cell.length_b   1.000
_cell.length_c   1.000
_cell.angle_alpha   90.00
_cell.angle_beta   90.00
_cell.angle_gamma   90.00
#
_symmetry.space_group_name_H-M   'P 1'
#
loop_
_entity.id
_entity.type
_entity.pdbx_description
1 polymer ?
#
loop_
_entity_poly.entity_id
_entity_poly.type
_entity_poly.pdbx_seq_one_letter_code
_entity_poly.pdbx_strand_id
1 'polypeptide(L)'
;DSQVPMLRALILGRLARCGDEATIKIAREKFEEHFEKKTELHPDLRLTIYGVIGRCDGESGARKLKKIFETVDFGEVERHCIIAMSQTPEEPLLKSFFKYAIEEVTMLSFLVISTFECCR
;
A
#
# COMPACT_ATOMS: atom_id res chain seq x y z
N ASP A 1 21.07 7.82 -14.27
CA ASP A 1 19.64 7.72 -14.67
C ASP A 1 18.69 7.41 -13.51
N SER A 2 18.43 8.40 -12.65
CA SER A 2 17.43 8.29 -11.55
C SER A 2 15.97 8.39 -12.02
N GLN A 3 15.73 8.80 -13.27
CA GLN A 3 14.38 9.06 -13.80
C GLN A 3 13.64 7.78 -14.24
N VAL A 4 14.37 6.76 -14.68
CA VAL A 4 13.80 5.51 -15.21
C VAL A 4 13.04 4.72 -14.14
N PRO A 5 13.56 4.54 -12.89
CA PRO A 5 12.84 3.85 -11.82
C PRO A 5 11.55 4.58 -11.41
N MET A 6 11.60 5.91 -11.30
CA MET A 6 10.43 6.73 -10.94
C MET A 6 9.32 6.65 -11.99
N LEU A 7 9.68 6.75 -13.28
CA LEU A 7 8.72 6.61 -14.36
C LEU A 7 8.08 5.22 -14.37
N ARG A 8 8.86 4.16 -14.12
CA ARG A 8 8.36 2.79 -14.02
C ARG A 8 7.33 2.64 -12.91
N ALA A 9 7.62 3.16 -11.71
CA ALA A 9 6.68 3.13 -10.58
C ALA A 9 5.37 3.83 -10.93
N LEU A 10 5.44 5.00 -11.58
CA LEU A 10 4.27 5.76 -11.98
C LEU A 10 3.41 5.01 -13.01
N ILE A 11 4.02 4.42 -14.04
CA ILE A 11 3.31 3.66 -15.07
C ILE A 11 2.62 2.43 -14.45
N LEU A 12 3.34 1.65 -13.64
CA LEU A 12 2.78 0.49 -12.95
C LEU A 12 1.61 0.90 -12.04
N GLY A 13 1.77 2.00 -11.31
CA GLY A 13 0.74 2.54 -10.45
C GLY A 13 -0.51 2.95 -11.23
N ARG A 14 -0.38 3.47 -12.45
CA ARG A 14 -1.51 3.84 -13.33
C ARG A 14 -2.19 2.60 -13.93
N LEU A 15 -1.43 1.66 -14.48
CA LEU A 15 -1.94 0.42 -15.06
C LEU A 15 -2.76 -0.37 -14.04
N ALA A 16 -2.26 -0.47 -12.81
CA ALA A 16 -2.97 -1.15 -11.73
C ALA A 16 -4.28 -0.44 -11.34
N ARG A 17 -4.39 0.90 -11.42
CA ARG A 17 -5.69 1.58 -11.18
C ARG A 17 -6.68 1.33 -12.31
N CYS A 18 -6.18 1.20 -13.54
CA CYS A 18 -7.02 0.86 -14.70
C CYS A 18 -7.49 -0.60 -14.68
N GLY A 19 -7.08 -1.41 -13.69
CA GLY A 19 -7.49 -2.80 -13.58
C GLY A 19 -6.70 -3.75 -14.48
N ASP A 20 -5.49 -3.38 -14.91
CA ASP A 20 -4.65 -4.29 -15.71
C ASP A 20 -4.26 -5.54 -14.91
N GLU A 21 -4.87 -6.68 -15.24
CA GLU A 21 -4.72 -7.93 -14.49
C GLU A 21 -3.28 -8.45 -14.49
N ALA A 22 -2.55 -8.28 -15.60
CA ALA A 22 -1.16 -8.70 -15.72
C ALA A 22 -0.27 -7.95 -14.72
N THR A 23 -0.42 -6.62 -14.63
CA THR A 23 0.31 -5.79 -13.67
C THR A 23 -0.07 -6.14 -12.23
N ILE A 24 -1.37 -6.32 -11.94
CA ILE A 24 -1.84 -6.67 -10.60
C ILE A 24 -1.29 -8.03 -10.16
N LYS A 25 -1.29 -9.03 -11.05
CA LYS A 25 -0.74 -10.36 -10.77
C LYS A 25 0.75 -10.28 -10.42
N ILE A 26 1.55 -9.58 -11.21
CA ILE A 26 2.99 -9.42 -10.95
C ILE A 26 3.24 -8.67 -9.63
N ALA A 27 2.44 -7.64 -9.34
CA ALA A 27 2.54 -6.91 -8.07
C ALA A 27 2.22 -7.80 -6.86
N ARG A 28 1.19 -8.66 -6.97
CA ARG A 28 0.85 -9.67 -5.96
C ARG A 28 1.96 -10.68 -5.74
N GLU A 29 2.51 -11.25 -6.81
CA GLU A 29 3.61 -12.22 -6.72
C GLU A 29 4.82 -11.60 -6.01
N LYS A 30 5.20 -10.37 -6.38
CA LYS A 30 6.31 -9.64 -5.73
C LYS A 30 6.03 -9.29 -4.28
N PHE A 31 4.78 -8.94 -3.95
CA PHE A 31 4.40 -8.67 -2.58
C PHE A 31 4.45 -9.94 -1.72
N GLU A 32 3.96 -11.06 -2.23
CA GLU A 32 3.97 -12.31 -1.49
C GLU A 32 5.40 -12.81 -1.25
N GLU A 33 6.26 -12.69 -2.27
CA GLU A 33 7.67 -12.98 -2.12
C GLU A 33 8.32 -12.10 -1.03
N HIS A 34 7.99 -10.80 -1.01
CA HIS A 34 8.45 -9.88 0.03
C HIS A 34 7.93 -10.26 1.42
N PHE A 35 6.67 -10.65 1.52
CA PHE A 35 6.02 -10.99 2.78
C PHE A 35 6.53 -12.31 3.36
N GLU A 36 6.71 -13.34 2.53
CA GLU A 36 7.17 -14.67 2.96
C GLU A 36 8.68 -14.73 3.15
N LYS A 37 9.46 -14.22 2.18
CA LYS A 37 10.92 -14.38 2.16
C LYS A 37 11.66 -13.21 2.81
N LYS A 38 10.95 -12.15 3.24
CA LYS A 38 11.54 -10.89 3.73
C LYS A 38 12.55 -10.28 2.75
N THR A 39 12.36 -10.51 1.45
CA THR A 39 13.22 -9.96 0.40
C THR A 39 13.05 -8.46 0.32
N GLU A 40 14.12 -7.71 0.05
CA GLU A 40 14.01 -6.25 0.00
C GLU A 40 13.32 -5.79 -1.31
N LEU A 41 12.21 -5.04 -1.18
CA LEU A 41 11.59 -4.37 -2.31
C LEU A 41 12.31 -3.06 -2.60
N HIS A 42 12.55 -2.80 -3.88
CA HIS A 42 13.10 -1.53 -4.35
C HIS A 42 12.27 -0.36 -3.80
N PRO A 43 12.90 0.66 -3.18
CA PRO A 43 12.18 1.77 -2.53
C PRO A 43 11.11 2.43 -3.42
N ASP A 44 11.47 2.77 -4.66
CA ASP A 44 10.54 3.38 -5.62
C ASP A 44 9.31 2.53 -5.99
N LEU A 45 9.44 1.20 -5.92
CA LEU A 45 8.36 0.27 -6.27
C LEU A 45 7.52 -0.11 -5.05
N ARG A 46 8.04 0.07 -3.84
CA ARG A 46 7.42 -0.40 -2.59
C ARG A 46 6.04 0.19 -2.39
N LEU A 47 5.93 1.52 -2.45
CA LEU A 47 4.64 2.20 -2.30
C LEU A 47 3.63 1.79 -3.38
N THR A 48 4.10 1.65 -4.61
CA THR A 48 3.25 1.23 -5.73
C THR A 48 2.70 -0.17 -5.49
N ILE A 49 3.57 -1.13 -5.17
CA ILE A 49 3.17 -2.53 -4.91
C ILE A 49 2.20 -2.59 -3.72
N TYR A 50 2.52 -1.94 -2.61
CA TYR A 50 1.64 -1.93 -1.43
C TYR A 50 0.28 -1.31 -1.76
N GLY A 51 0.24 -0.21 -2.50
CA GLY A 51 -1.00 0.44 -2.95
C GLY A 51 -1.87 -0.46 -3.83
N VAL A 52 -1.26 -1.30 -4.68
CA VAL A 52 -2.00 -2.32 -5.46
C VAL A 52 -2.65 -3.33 -4.52
N ILE A 53 -1.93 -3.85 -3.54
CA ILE A 53 -2.47 -4.82 -2.57
C ILE A 53 -3.61 -4.22 -1.75
N GLY A 54 -3.43 -3.00 -1.24
CA GLY A 54 -4.46 -2.31 -0.46
C GLY A 54 -5.75 -2.07 -1.23
N ARG A 55 -5.65 -1.82 -2.54
CA ARG A 55 -6.81 -1.59 -3.42
C ARG A 55 -7.46 -2.86 -3.94
N CYS A 56 -6.66 -3.85 -4.33
CA CYS A 56 -7.12 -5.00 -5.12
C CYS A 56 -7.39 -6.26 -4.30
N ASP A 57 -6.83 -6.40 -3.09
CA ASP A 57 -6.88 -7.65 -2.31
C ASP A 57 -7.82 -7.56 -1.10
N GLY A 58 -8.53 -6.43 -0.97
CA GLY A 58 -9.52 -6.17 0.08
C GLY A 58 -8.98 -6.41 1.48
N GLU A 59 -9.79 -7.05 2.33
CA GLU A 59 -9.44 -7.36 3.71
C GLU A 59 -8.17 -8.21 3.87
N SER A 60 -7.93 -9.15 2.95
CA SER A 60 -6.76 -10.04 3.02
C SER A 60 -5.46 -9.27 2.85
N GLY A 61 -5.39 -8.38 1.87
CA GLY A 61 -4.24 -7.51 1.63
C GLY A 61 -4.03 -6.53 2.77
N ALA A 62 -5.11 -5.94 3.27
CA ALA A 62 -5.03 -4.94 4.33
C ALA A 62 -4.55 -5.53 5.67
N ARG A 63 -4.93 -6.77 6.02
CA ARG A 63 -4.37 -7.48 7.18
C ARG A 63 -2.87 -7.76 7.03
N LYS A 64 -2.41 -8.15 5.83
CA LYS A 64 -0.99 -8.35 5.55
C LYS A 64 -0.21 -7.03 5.71
N LEU A 65 -0.75 -5.92 5.19
CA LEU A 65 -0.15 -4.59 5.33
C LEU A 65 -0.10 -4.13 6.80
N LYS A 66 -1.16 -4.37 7.58
CA LYS A 66 -1.19 -4.09 9.02
C LYS A 66 -0.11 -4.88 9.76
N LYS A 67 0.07 -6.16 9.43
CA LYS A 67 1.13 -6.99 10.02
C LYS A 67 2.53 -6.45 9.71
N ILE A 68 2.77 -5.96 8.49
CA ILE A 68 4.05 -5.32 8.13
C ILE A 68 4.25 -4.04 8.95
N PHE A 69 3.20 -3.21 9.06
CA PHE A 69 3.25 -1.98 9.85
C PHE A 69 3.62 -2.23 11.31
N GLU A 70 3.06 -3.25 11.95
CA GLU A 70 3.35 -3.59 13.36
C GLU A 70 4.71 -4.27 13.58
N THR A 71 5.33 -4.81 12.53
CA THR A 71 6.57 -5.60 12.64
C THR A 71 7.81 -4.87 12.17
N VAL A 72 7.66 -3.79 11.40
CA VAL A 72 8.77 -3.02 10.85
C VAL A 72 9.12 -1.87 11.79
N ASP A 73 10.41 -1.64 12.03
CA ASP A 73 10.93 -0.51 12.81
C ASP A 73 11.61 0.50 11.87
N PHE A 74 10.88 0.88 10.81
CA PHE A 74 11.38 1.78 9.78
C PHE A 74 10.27 2.68 9.27
N GLY A 75 10.31 3.94 9.68
CA GLY A 75 9.22 4.91 9.48
C GLY A 75 8.80 5.13 8.02
N GLU A 76 9.68 4.92 7.04
CA GLU A 76 9.30 5.01 5.63
C GLU A 76 8.40 3.84 5.19
N VAL A 77 8.69 2.61 5.65
CA VAL A 77 7.86 1.44 5.35
C VAL A 77 6.53 1.55 6.10
N GLU A 78 6.55 1.99 7.35
CA GLU A 78 5.34 2.28 8.12
C GLU A 78 4.43 3.25 7.36
N ARG A 79 4.99 4.36 6.87
CA ARG A 79 4.26 5.36 6.08
C ARG A 79 3.70 4.75 4.81
N HIS A 80 4.45 3.92 4.08
CA HIS A 80 3.96 3.24 2.89
C HIS A 80 2.80 2.28 3.20
N CYS A 81 2.86 1.55 4.32
CA CYS A 81 1.77 0.69 4.78
C CYS A 81 0.51 1.49 5.09
N ILE A 82 0.62 2.62 5.81
CA ILE A 82 -0.51 3.51 6.11
C ILE A 82 -1.16 4.02 4.82
N ILE A 83 -0.36 4.56 3.90
CA ILE A 83 -0.87 5.07 2.62
C ILE A 83 -1.58 3.95 1.84
N ALA A 84 -0.98 2.75 1.78
CA ALA A 84 -1.57 1.62 1.07
C ALA A 84 -2.90 1.14 1.69
N MET A 85 -2.97 1.01 3.03
CA MET A 85 -4.20 0.63 3.73
C MET A 85 -5.34 1.63 3.50
N SER A 86 -5.01 2.93 3.38
CA SER A 86 -5.99 3.99 3.12
C SER A 86 -6.56 3.98 1.69
N GLN A 87 -5.96 3.24 0.77
CA GLN A 87 -6.42 3.11 -0.63
C GLN A 87 -7.43 1.99 -0.84
N THR A 88 -7.93 1.37 0.24
CA THR A 88 -8.91 0.30 0.14
C THR A 88 -10.29 0.86 -0.28
N PRO A 89 -10.97 0.23 -1.26
CA PRO A 89 -12.30 0.67 -1.70
C PRO A 89 -13.41 0.28 -0.72
N GLU A 90 -13.14 -0.63 0.22
CA GLU A 90 -14.13 -1.14 1.17
C GLU A 90 -14.33 -0.16 2.34
N GLU A 91 -15.44 0.57 2.34
CA GLU A 91 -15.81 1.50 3.43
C GLU A 91 -15.74 0.91 4.85
N PRO A 92 -16.27 -0.31 5.14
CA PRO A 92 -16.23 -0.84 6.51
C PRO A 92 -14.79 -1.11 6.98
N LEU A 93 -13.95 -1.58 6.07
CA LEU A 93 -12.54 -1.85 6.33
C LEU A 93 -11.78 -0.54 6.56
N LEU A 94 -12.03 0.47 5.72
CA LEU A 94 -11.45 1.79 5.87
C LEU A 94 -11.82 2.42 7.23
N LYS A 95 -13.10 2.35 7.66
CA LYS A 95 -13.54 2.81 8.99
C LYS A 95 -12.79 2.13 10.13
N SER A 96 -12.53 0.83 10.00
CA SER A 96 -11.77 0.07 11.00
C SER A 96 -10.33 0.58 11.13
N PHE A 97 -9.68 0.91 10.01
CA PHE A 97 -8.33 1.46 10.00
C PHE A 97 -8.28 2.91 10.51
N PHE A 98 -9.29 3.72 10.20
CA PHE A 98 -9.42 5.06 10.79
C PHE A 98 -9.54 4.99 12.30
N LYS A 99 -10.39 4.09 12.81
CA LYS A 99 -10.56 3.89 14.25
C LYS A 99 -9.24 3.45 14.91
N TYR A 100 -8.59 2.45 14.33
CA TYR A 100 -7.27 1.99 14.78
C TYR A 100 -6.23 3.12 14.78
N ALA A 101 -6.19 3.94 13.72
CA ALA A 101 -5.27 5.07 13.66
C ALA A 101 -5.58 6.12 14.75
N ILE A 102 -6.83 6.46 15.00
CA ILE A 102 -7.19 7.45 16.03
C ILE A 102 -6.89 6.96 17.44
N GLU A 103 -7.17 5.68 17.72
CA GLU A 103 -7.09 5.11 19.07
C GLU A 103 -5.66 4.65 19.44
N GLU A 104 -4.91 4.08 18.50
CA GLU A 104 -3.64 3.43 18.79
C GLU A 104 -2.42 4.13 18.19
N VAL A 105 -2.56 4.88 17.09
CA VAL A 105 -1.42 5.43 16.35
C VAL A 105 -1.51 6.96 16.29
N THR A 106 -0.78 7.66 17.14
CA THR A 106 -0.76 9.14 17.28
C THR A 106 -0.20 9.91 16.05
N MET A 107 -0.34 9.40 14.82
CA MET A 107 0.14 9.95 13.56
C MET A 107 -1.02 10.23 12.59
N LEU A 108 -1.93 11.12 13.01
CA LEU A 108 -3.16 11.50 12.29
C LEU A 108 -2.94 12.38 11.04
N SER A 109 -1.73 12.91 10.81
CA SER A 109 -1.51 13.95 9.79
C SER A 109 -1.46 13.43 8.34
N PHE A 110 -1.23 12.13 8.09
CA PHE A 110 -1.08 11.60 6.72
C PHE A 110 -2.28 10.81 6.18
N LEU A 111 -3.15 10.28 7.05
CA LEU A 111 -4.29 9.44 6.66
C LEU A 111 -5.38 10.25 5.92
N VAL A 112 -5.55 11.53 6.30
CA VAL A 112 -6.60 12.42 5.76
C VAL A 112 -6.33 12.86 4.33
N ILE A 113 -5.06 13.00 3.92
CA ILE A 113 -4.71 13.44 2.56
C ILE A 113 -4.90 12.29 1.54
N SER A 114 -4.53 11.06 1.91
CA SER A 114 -4.56 9.92 0.98
C SER A 114 -5.98 9.44 0.67
N THR A 115 -6.91 9.60 1.61
CA THR A 115 -8.32 9.22 1.41
C THR A 115 -9.07 10.16 0.46
N PHE A 116 -8.68 11.44 0.39
CA PHE A 116 -9.26 12.40 -0.55
C PHE A 116 -8.94 12.07 -2.02
N GLU A 117 -7.82 11.39 -2.29
CA GLU A 117 -7.45 10.93 -3.64
C GLU A 117 -8.12 9.62 -4.06
N CYS A 118 -8.64 8.82 -3.11
CA CYS A 118 -9.29 7.55 -3.42
C CYS A 118 -10.79 7.71 -3.75
N CYS A 119 -11.42 8.82 -3.34
CA CYS A 119 -12.83 9.14 -3.64
C CYS A 119 -13.03 9.97 -4.93
N ARG A 120 -12.01 10.10 -5.80
CA ARG A 120 -12.10 10.90 -7.02
C ARG A 120 -11.84 10.11 -8.29
#